data_AF-A0A564XUV2-F1
#
_entry.id   AF-A0A564XUV2-F1
#
_cell.length_a   1.000
_cell.length_b   1.000
_cell.length_c   1.000
_cell.angle_alpha   90.00
_cell.angle_beta   90.00
_cell.angle_gamma   90.00
#
_symmetry.space_group_name_H-M   'P 1'
#
loop_
_entity.id
_entity.type
_entity.pdbx_description
1 polymer ?
#
loop_
_entity_poly.entity_id
_entity_poly.type
_entity_poly.pdbx_seq_one_letter_code
_entity_poly.pdbx_strand_id
1 'polypeptide(L)' 'ISPEVALRLHLLAHNLRNKVLADGCTKILCARIAETNVSEVWSAANATMNDVLIRVPAPLVAINWEMFRTSRHFQWNA' A
#
# COMPACT_ATOMS: atom_id res chain seq x y z
N ILE A 1 12.70 10.11 0.73
CA ILE A 1 12.52 8.71 1.16
C ILE A 1 12.03 7.88 -0.03
N SER A 2 12.50 6.65 -0.22
CA SER A 2 11.98 5.78 -1.30
C SER A 2 10.62 5.18 -0.89
N PRO A 3 9.77 4.75 -1.85
CA PRO A 3 8.51 4.08 -1.53
C PRO A 3 8.69 2.83 -0.67
N GLU A 4 9.73 2.03 -0.94
CA GLU A 4 10.06 0.85 -0.15
C GLU A 4 10.40 1.18 1.31
N VAL A 5 11.20 2.22 1.54
CA VAL A 5 11.52 2.67 2.91
C VAL A 5 10.29 3.24 3.60
N ALA A 6 9.43 3.98 2.88
CA ALA A 6 8.16 4.46 3.42
C ALA A 6 7.22 3.30 3.80
N LEU A 7 7.18 2.22 3.02
CA LEU A 7 6.37 1.03 3.30
C LEU A 7 6.85 0.30 4.55
N ARG A 8 8.17 0.08 4.67
CA ARG A 8 8.76 -0.54 5.87
C ARG A 8 8.53 0.30 7.12
N LEU A 9 8.68 1.62 7.01
CA LEU A 9 8.38 2.54 8.11
C LEU A 9 6.90 2.55 8.48
N HIS A 10 6.00 2.49 7.49
CA HIS A 10 4.57 2.40 7.74
C HIS A 10 4.21 1.15 8.57
N LEU A 11 4.74 -0.02 8.17
CA LEU A 11 4.53 -1.28 8.89
C LEU A 11 5.12 -1.24 10.31
N LEU A 12 6.33 -0.72 10.46
CA LEU A 12 6.95 -0.54 11.78
C LEU A 12 6.12 0.41 12.66
N ALA A 13 5.68 1.54 12.11
CA ALA A 13 4.85 2.50 12.81
C ALA A 13 3.52 1.89 13.25
N HIS A 14 2.90 1.06 12.42
CA HIS A 14 1.70 0.31 12.76
C HIS A 14 1.94 -0.64 13.95
N ASN A 15 3.02 -1.45 13.91
CA ASN A 15 3.38 -2.36 15.01
C ASN A 15 3.65 -1.62 16.32
N LEU A 16 4.23 -0.42 16.24
CA LEU A 16 4.49 0.45 17.39
C LEU A 16 3.28 1.29 17.80
N ARG A 17 2.14 1.19 17.09
CA ARG A 17 0.95 2.03 17.27
C ARG A 17 1.23 3.53 17.18
N ASN A 18 2.28 3.91 16.44
CA ASN A 18 2.63 5.30 16.19
C ASN A 18 1.82 5.85 15.01
N LYS A 19 0.64 6.39 15.32
CA LYS A 19 -0.30 6.90 14.32
C LYS A 19 0.27 8.05 13.48
N VAL A 20 0.98 8.99 14.10
CA VAL A 20 1.55 10.16 13.40
C VAL A 20 2.54 9.73 12.32
N LEU A 21 3.40 8.76 12.65
CA LEU A 21 4.36 8.23 11.69
C LEU A 21 3.68 7.39 10.61
N ALA A 22 2.69 6.57 10.99
CA ALA A 22 1.92 5.77 10.04
C ALA A 22 1.20 6.66 9.01
N ASP A 23 0.51 7.72 9.46
CA ASP A 23 -0.21 8.68 8.62
C ASP A 23 0.74 9.45 7.69
N GLY A 24 1.92 9.84 8.21
CA GLY A 24 2.97 10.47 7.41
C GLY A 24 3.46 9.55 6.29
N CYS A 25 3.68 8.27 6.58
CA CYS A 25 4.08 7.28 5.57
C CYS A 25 2.96 7.01 4.57
N THR A 26 1.70 6.93 5.01
CA THR A 26 0.53 6.76 4.14
C THR A 26 0.46 7.87 3.09
N LYS A 27 0.67 9.13 3.47
CA LYS A 27 0.69 10.26 2.52
C LYS A 27 1.79 10.13 1.46
N ILE A 28 2.98 9.71 1.88
CA ILE A 28 4.12 9.49 0.97
C ILE A 28 3.82 8.34 0.00
N LEU A 29 3.27 7.23 0.51
CA LEU A 29 2.91 6.07 -0.30
C LEU A 29 1.83 6.43 -1.31
N CYS A 30 0.75 7.11 -0.89
CA CYS A 30 -0.33 7.57 -1.77
C CYS A 30 0.19 8.41 -2.95
N ALA A 31 1.12 9.34 -2.68
CA ALA A 31 1.68 10.20 -3.71
C ALA A 31 2.64 9.48 -4.68
N ARG A 32 3.03 8.23 -4.38
CA ARG A 32 4.06 7.48 -5.10
C ARG A 32 3.65 6.04 -5.44
N ILE A 33 2.35 5.76 -5.47
CA ILE A 33 1.84 4.49 -5.98
C ILE A 33 2.17 4.42 -7.47
N ALA A 34 2.80 3.32 -7.86
CA ALA A 34 3.16 3.01 -9.23
C ALA A 34 2.97 1.52 -9.49
N GLU A 35 2.97 1.12 -10.75
CA GLU A 35 2.76 -0.28 -11.16
C GLU A 35 3.76 -1.24 -10.47
N THR A 36 4.99 -0.77 -10.25
CA THR A 36 6.07 -1.56 -9.67
C THR A 36 5.92 -1.82 -8.16
N ASN A 37 5.07 -1.08 -7.44
CA ASN A 37 4.97 -1.17 -5.99
C ASN A 37 3.53 -1.37 -5.46
N VAL A 38 2.51 -1.23 -6.31
CA VAL A 38 1.12 -1.24 -5.86
C VAL A 38 0.68 -2.59 -5.28
N SER A 39 1.27 -3.71 -5.72
CA SER A 39 1.00 -5.02 -5.11
C SER A 39 1.42 -5.06 -3.64
N GLU A 40 2.63 -4.60 -3.33
CA GLU A 40 3.18 -4.57 -1.98
C GLU A 40 2.43 -3.57 -1.09
N VAL A 41 2.10 -2.39 -1.64
CA VAL A 41 1.30 -1.38 -0.96
C VAL A 41 -0.10 -1.91 -0.63
N TRP A 42 -0.73 -2.63 -1.56
CA TRP A 42 -2.03 -3.27 -1.35
C TRP A 42 -1.99 -4.34 -0.26
N SER A 43 -1.00 -5.24 -0.29
CA SER A 43 -0.83 -6.26 0.77
C SER A 43 -0.67 -5.60 2.15
N ALA A 44 0.16 -4.56 2.24
CA ALA A 44 0.37 -3.83 3.48
C ALA A 44 -0.89 -3.08 3.94
N ALA A 45 -1.62 -2.46 3.02
CA ALA A 45 -2.87 -1.77 3.31
C ALA A 45 -3.90 -2.72 3.93
N ASN A 46 -4.03 -3.93 3.37
CA ASN A 46 -4.90 -4.96 3.91
C ASN A 46 -4.43 -5.47 5.28
N ALA A 47 -3.12 -5.74 5.43
CA ALA A 47 -2.56 -6.24 6.68
C ALA A 47 -2.71 -5.24 7.85
N THR A 48 -2.67 -3.94 7.54
CA THR A 48 -2.78 -2.85 8.52
C THR A 48 -4.19 -2.29 8.66
N MET A 49 -5.15 -2.79 7.86
CA MET A 49 -6.51 -2.25 7.73
C MET A 49 -6.52 -0.73 7.46
N ASN A 50 -5.57 -0.25 6.66
CA ASN A 50 -5.45 1.16 6.32
C ASN A 50 -6.42 1.52 5.18
N ASP A 51 -7.58 2.06 5.54
CA ASP A 51 -8.67 2.44 4.63
C ASP A 51 -8.23 3.39 3.52
N VAL A 52 -7.35 4.35 3.83
CA VAL A 52 -6.79 5.28 2.86
C VAL A 52 -6.01 4.53 1.79
N LEU A 53 -5.06 3.67 2.20
CA LEU A 53 -4.26 2.88 1.26
C LEU A 53 -5.05 1.78 0.55
N ILE A 54 -6.21 1.36 1.06
CA ILE A 54 -7.12 0.43 0.37
C ILE A 54 -7.91 1.17 -0.73
N ARG A 55 -8.29 2.43 -0.53
CA ARG A 55 -9.17 3.16 -1.47
C ARG A 55 -8.40 3.94 -2.55
N VAL A 56 -7.23 4.46 -2.22
CA VAL A 56 -6.40 5.26 -3.16
C VAL A 56 -5.92 4.46 -4.40
N PRO A 57 -5.62 3.15 -4.34
CA PRO A 57 -5.16 2.39 -5.51
C PRO A 57 -6.27 1.98 -6.49
N ALA A 58 -7.56 2.15 -6.16
CA ALA A 58 -8.65 1.53 -6.92
C ALA A 58 -8.64 1.85 -8.44
N PRO A 59 -8.33 3.08 -8.90
CA PRO A 59 -8.24 3.38 -10.33
C PRO A 59 -7.00 2.74 -11.00
N LEU A 60 -5.87 2.67 -10.29
CA LEU A 60 -4.60 2.13 -10.79
C LEU A 60 -4.63 0.60 -10.87
N VAL A 61 -5.25 -0.06 -9.88
CA VAL A 61 -5.49 -1.51 -9.87
C VAL A 61 -6.49 -1.91 -10.97
N ALA A 62 -7.52 -1.09 -11.23
CA ALA A 62 -8.49 -1.37 -12.29
C ALA A 62 -7.87 -1.32 -13.70
N ILE A 63 -6.96 -0.38 -13.96
CA ILE A 63 -6.30 -0.24 -15.28
C ILE A 63 -5.31 -1.39 -15.53
N ASN A 64 -4.64 -1.88 -14.50
CA ASN A 64 -3.57 -2.88 -14.60
C ASN A 64 -3.96 -4.24 -14.00
N TRP A 65 -5.27 -4.51 -13.94
CA TRP A 65 -5.86 -5.71 -13.32
C TRP A 65 -5.23 -7.01 -13.81
N GLU A 66 -5.00 -7.12 -15.12
CA GLU A 66 -4.45 -8.32 -15.75
C GLU A 66 -3.00 -8.60 -15.31
N MET A 67 -2.24 -7.55 -15.02
CA MET A 67 -0.88 -7.65 -14.49
C MET A 67 -0.89 -8.03 -13.00
N PHE A 68 -1.86 -7.52 -12.22
CA PHE A 68 -1.93 -7.80 -10.79
C PHE A 68 -2.52 -9.16 -10.45
N ARG A 69 -3.52 -9.65 -11.19
CA ARG A 69 -4.12 -10.97 -10.92
C ARG A 69 -3.14 -12.14 -11.03
N THR A 70 -2.03 -11.94 -11.76
CA THR A 70 -0.97 -12.94 -11.93
C THR A 70 0.18 -12.77 -10.94
N SER A 71 0.20 -11.66 -10.19
CA SER A 71 1.18 -11.41 -9.14
C SER A 71 0.87 -12.21 -7.88
N ARG A 72 1.83 -13.02 -7.43
CA ARG A 72 1.72 -13.82 -6.19
C ARG A 72 1.50 -12.98 -4.92
N HIS A 73 1.71 -11.67 -5.01
CA HIS A 73 1.58 -10.73 -3.89
C HIS A 73 0.19 -10.11 -3.79
N PHE A 74 -0.63 -10.19 -4.86
CA PHE A 74 -1.94 -9.55 -4.89
C PHE A 74 -3.03 -10.54 -4.49
N GLN A 75 -3.57 -10.38 -3.28
CA GLN A 75 -4.80 -11.05 -2.86
C GLN A 75 -5.96 -10.06 -2.94
N TRP A 76 -6.91 -10.34 -3.83
CA TRP A 76 -8.16 -9.62 -3.90
C TRP A 76 -9.12 -10.20 -2.86
N ASN A 77 -9.50 -9.40 -1.87
CA ASN A 77 -10.60 -9.72 -0.98
C ASN A 77 -11.84 -9.00 -1.53
N ALA A 78 -12.69 -9.75 -2.27
CA ALA A 78 -14.01 -9.32 -2.71
C ALA A 78 -14.99 -9.29 -1.53
#